data_AF-A0A520KUV1-F1
#
_entry.id   AF-A0A520KUV1-F1
#
_cell.length_a   1.000
_cell.length_b   1.000
_cell.length_c   1.000
_cell.angle_alpha   90.00
_cell.angle_beta   90.00
_cell.angle_gamma   90.00
#
_symmetry.space_group_name_H-M   'P 1'
#
loop_
_entity.id
_entity.type
_entity.pdbx_description
1 polymer ?
#
loop_
_entity_poly.entity_id
_entity_poly.type
_entity_poly.pdbx_seq_one_letter_code
_entity_poly.pdbx_strand_id
1 'polypeptide(L)'
;MFENKNPENSEVYLGFERAFPIPDLCWVTPSLFIAAIGLLIEERYGFFFSIVAGSALLFLGLLDISFNLQNGGYTTKKSDAIMNLTINLICVIFGPIFMIYGWISFI
;
A
#
# COMPACT_ATOMS: atom_id res chain seq x y z
N MET A 1 -7.40 2.43 -12.52
CA MET A 1 -6.74 3.09 -13.69
C MET A 1 -7.70 3.73 -14.69
N PHE A 2 -8.98 3.30 -14.81
CA PHE A 2 -10.00 3.96 -15.64
C PHE A 2 -10.57 5.26 -15.02
N GLU A 3 -10.37 5.46 -13.71
CA GLU A 3 -10.90 6.57 -12.92
C GLU A 3 -10.07 7.87 -13.05
N ASN A 4 -8.77 7.74 -13.34
CA ASN A 4 -7.83 8.86 -13.52
C ASN A 4 -8.09 9.68 -14.82
N LYS A 5 -9.09 9.28 -15.61
CA LYS A 5 -9.57 9.97 -16.82
C LYS A 5 -11.03 10.42 -16.69
N ASN A 6 -11.69 10.21 -15.55
CA ASN A 6 -13.07 10.66 -15.36
C ASN A 6 -13.07 12.18 -15.09
N PRO A 7 -13.64 13.02 -15.99
CA PRO A 7 -13.67 14.47 -15.83
C PRO A 7 -14.55 14.94 -14.65
N GLU A 8 -15.34 14.05 -14.05
CA GLU A 8 -16.14 14.36 -12.85
C GLU A 8 -15.32 14.34 -11.54
N ASN A 9 -14.09 13.83 -11.58
CA ASN A 9 -13.24 13.73 -10.39
C ASN A 9 -12.54 15.06 -10.09
N SER A 10 -12.52 15.45 -8.81
CA SER A 10 -11.82 16.65 -8.35
C SER A 10 -10.33 16.60 -8.69
N GLU A 11 -9.73 17.74 -9.04
CA GLU A 11 -8.29 17.85 -9.25
C GLU A 11 -7.48 17.36 -8.03
N VAL A 12 -8.02 17.55 -6.82
CA VAL A 12 -7.42 17.07 -5.58
C VAL A 12 -7.37 15.54 -5.53
N TYR A 13 -8.46 14.88 -5.95
CA TYR A 13 -8.53 13.42 -6.03
C TYR A 13 -7.56 12.86 -7.08
N LEU A 14 -7.52 13.48 -8.27
CA LEU A 14 -6.60 13.04 -9.32
C LEU A 14 -5.13 13.26 -8.94
N GLY A 15 -4.82 14.38 -8.29
CA GLY A 15 -3.48 14.66 -7.77
C GLY A 15 -3.06 13.62 -6.72
N PHE A 16 -3.98 13.25 -5.85
CA PHE A 16 -3.78 12.22 -4.84
C PHE A 16 -3.55 10.82 -5.45
N GLU A 17 -4.42 10.36 -6.35
CA GLU A 17 -4.23 9.06 -7.04
C GLU A 17 -2.90 8.99 -7.82
N ARG A 18 -2.48 10.12 -8.41
CA ARG A 18 -1.22 10.20 -9.17
C ARG A 18 0.03 10.22 -8.28
N ALA A 19 -0.13 10.36 -6.96
CA ALA A 19 0.99 10.32 -6.03
C ALA A 19 1.44 8.89 -5.70
N PHE A 20 0.58 7.87 -5.87
CA PHE A 20 0.86 6.47 -5.53
C PHE A 20 1.86 5.72 -6.44
N PRO A 21 1.90 5.93 -7.77
CA PRO A 21 2.77 5.15 -8.65
C PRO A 21 4.25 5.16 -8.27
N ILE A 22 4.77 6.29 -7.76
CA ILE A 22 6.18 6.39 -7.37
C ILE A 22 6.46 5.57 -6.09
N PRO A 23 5.77 5.80 -4.95
CA PRO A 23 5.89 4.94 -3.77
C PRO A 23 5.67 3.45 -4.06
N ASP A 24 4.67 3.11 -4.86
CA ASP A 24 4.29 1.72 -5.13
C ASP A 24 5.35 1.02 -5.99
N LEU A 25 5.73 1.61 -7.13
CA LEU A 25 6.60 0.97 -8.11
C LEU A 25 8.10 1.13 -7.79
N CYS A 26 8.48 2.24 -7.16
CA CYS A 26 9.90 2.52 -6.89
C CYS A 26 10.34 2.12 -5.47
N TRP A 27 9.42 1.92 -4.52
CA TRP A 27 9.77 1.56 -3.15
C TRP A 27 9.14 0.25 -2.68
N VAL A 28 7.81 0.16 -2.64
CA VAL A 28 7.11 -1.02 -2.11
C VAL A 28 7.40 -2.25 -2.94
N THR A 29 7.24 -2.15 -4.26
CA THR A 29 7.42 -3.29 -5.17
C THR A 29 8.85 -3.85 -5.13
N PRO A 30 9.92 -3.04 -5.28
CA PRO A 30 11.30 -3.54 -5.14
C PRO A 30 11.58 -4.11 -3.75
N SER A 31 11.08 -3.48 -2.68
CA SER A 31 11.26 -3.99 -1.31
C SER A 31 10.63 -5.37 -1.14
N LEU A 32 9.44 -5.61 -1.71
CA LEU A 32 8.78 -6.92 -1.71
C LEU A 32 9.57 -7.96 -2.52
N PHE A 33 10.11 -7.59 -3.68
CA PHE A 33 10.95 -8.50 -4.46
C PHE A 33 12.24 -8.87 -3.73
N ILE A 34 12.93 -7.90 -3.12
CA ILE A 34 14.15 -8.16 -2.35
C ILE A 34 13.83 -9.02 -1.13
N ALA A 35 12.73 -8.74 -0.43
CA ALA A 35 12.25 -9.56 0.68
C ALA A 35 11.98 -10.99 0.22
N ALA A 36 11.22 -11.18 -0.85
CA ALA A 36 10.89 -12.50 -1.38
C ALA A 36 12.14 -13.29 -1.80
N ILE A 37 13.07 -12.67 -2.52
CA ILE A 37 14.33 -13.31 -2.91
C ILE A 37 15.12 -13.70 -1.66
N GLY A 38 15.30 -12.78 -0.71
CA GLY A 38 16.04 -13.03 0.53
C GLY A 38 15.43 -14.13 1.38
N LEU A 39 14.10 -14.17 1.52
CA LEU A 39 13.40 -15.24 2.24
C LEU A 39 13.53 -16.60 1.55
N LEU A 40 13.49 -16.65 0.21
CA LEU A 40 13.63 -17.89 -0.56
C LEU A 40 15.03 -18.49 -0.48
N ILE A 41 16.06 -17.66 -0.30
CA ILE A 41 17.44 -18.12 -0.12
C ILE A 41 17.88 -18.14 1.35
N GLU A 42 16.93 -17.98 2.29
CA GLU A 42 17.13 -18.02 3.74
C GLU A 42 18.14 -16.98 4.28
N GLU A 43 18.26 -15.84 3.58
CA GLU A 43 19.18 -14.77 3.95
C GLU A 43 18.52 -13.73 4.87
N ARG A 44 19.29 -13.22 5.84
CA ARG A 44 18.81 -12.29 6.88
C ARG A 44 18.26 -10.98 6.34
N TYR A 45 18.74 -10.53 5.19
CA TYR A 45 18.21 -9.29 4.58
C TYR A 45 16.76 -9.47 4.11
N GLY A 46 16.29 -10.70 3.85
CA GLY A 46 14.90 -10.97 3.48
C GLY A 46 13.93 -10.48 4.55
N PHE A 47 14.19 -10.81 5.82
CA PHE A 47 13.40 -10.35 6.96
C PHE A 47 13.44 -8.82 7.14
N PHE A 48 14.61 -8.21 6.97
CA PHE A 48 14.75 -6.75 7.02
C PHE A 48 13.85 -6.07 5.97
N PHE A 49 13.91 -6.53 4.71
CA PHE A 49 13.07 -5.98 3.64
C PHE A 49 11.58 -6.30 3.81
N SER A 50 11.21 -7.41 4.47
CA SER A 50 9.83 -7.66 4.89
C SER A 50 9.31 -6.59 5.86
N ILE A 51 10.12 -6.19 6.85
CA ILE A 51 9.76 -5.11 7.78
C ILE A 51 9.61 -3.78 7.02
N VAL A 52 10.57 -3.44 6.15
CA VAL A 52 10.54 -2.22 5.34
C VAL A 52 9.28 -2.18 4.47
N ALA A 53 9.01 -3.24 3.70
CA ALA A 53 7.83 -3.33 2.84
C ALA A 53 6.54 -3.29 3.66
N GLY A 54 6.49 -3.99 4.80
CA GLY A 54 5.34 -3.99 5.71
C GLY A 54 5.01 -2.60 6.25
N SER A 55 6.02 -1.83 6.66
CA SER A 55 5.85 -0.46 7.14
C SER A 55 5.34 0.48 6.04
N ALA A 56 5.84 0.33 4.82
CA ALA A 56 5.43 1.14 3.68
C ALA A 56 3.99 0.83 3.26
N LEU A 57 3.59 -0.45 3.25
CA LEU A 57 2.21 -0.87 2.99
C LEU A 57 1.26 -0.27 4.04
N LEU A 58 1.59 -0.38 5.33
CA LEU A 58 0.76 0.19 6.39
C LEU A 58 0.61 1.70 6.23
N PHE A 59 1.70 2.42 5.96
CA PHE A 59 1.68 3.86 5.76
C PHE A 59 0.78 4.26 4.57
N LEU A 60 0.92 3.59 3.41
CA LEU A 60 0.10 3.88 2.23
C LEU A 60 -1.39 3.61 2.47
N GLY A 61 -1.73 2.49 3.11
CA GLY A 61 -3.12 2.16 3.44
C GLY A 61 -3.76 3.17 4.39
N LEU A 62 -3.02 3.62 5.42
CA LEU A 62 -3.50 4.65 6.35
C LEU A 62 -3.66 6.01 5.67
N LEU A 63 -2.74 6.36 4.76
CA LEU A 63 -2.80 7.61 3.99
C LEU A 63 -4.03 7.63 3.07
N ASP A 64 -4.32 6.54 2.37
CA ASP A 64 -5.51 6.42 1.52
C ASP A 64 -6.83 6.37 2.32
N ILE A 65 -6.86 5.64 3.44
CA ILE A 65 -8.03 5.69 4.35
C ILE A 65 -8.28 7.11 4.84
N SER A 66 -7.22 7.80 5.25
CA SER A 66 -7.32 9.17 5.77
C SER A 66 -7.81 10.16 4.71
N PHE A 67 -7.36 10.00 3.46
CA PHE A 67 -7.82 10.83 2.35
C PHE A 67 -9.29 10.57 2.01
N ASN A 68 -9.69 9.29 1.90
CA ASN A 68 -11.07 8.91 1.61
C ASN A 68 -12.03 9.35 2.73
N LEU A 69 -11.62 9.27 4.00
CA LEU A 69 -12.44 9.70 5.13
C LEU A 69 -12.67 11.22 5.13
N GLN A 70 -11.64 12.01 4.84
CA GLN A 70 -11.72 13.48 4.84
C GLN A 70 -12.48 14.04 3.64
N ASN A 71 -12.38 13.40 2.48
CA ASN A 71 -13.00 13.88 1.24
C ASN A 71 -14.34 13.19 0.91
N GLY A 72 -14.86 12.37 1.83
CA GLY A 72 -16.11 11.64 1.62
C GLY A 72 -16.03 10.57 0.52
N GLY A 73 -14.84 10.07 0.19
CA GLY A 73 -14.60 9.13 -0.92
C GLY A 73 -15.48 7.87 -0.86
N TYR A 74 -15.81 7.40 0.35
CA TYR A 74 -16.70 6.25 0.58
C TYR A 74 -18.19 6.50 0.26
N THR A 75 -18.57 7.72 -0.11
CA THR A 75 -19.96 8.08 -0.51
C THR A 75 -20.16 8.10 -2.02
N THR A 76 -19.10 7.93 -2.81
CA THR A 76 -19.09 7.92 -4.28
C THR A 76 -19.46 6.53 -4.83
N LYS A 77 -19.45 6.33 -6.17
CA LYS A 77 -19.82 5.08 -6.87
C LYS A 77 -19.35 3.83 -6.11
N LYS A 78 -20.30 2.97 -5.74
CA LYS A 78 -20.08 1.81 -4.85
C LYS A 78 -18.95 0.88 -5.31
N SER A 79 -18.74 0.74 -6.63
CA SER A 79 -17.71 -0.14 -7.19
C SER A 79 -16.29 0.34 -6.86
N ASP A 80 -16.03 1.63 -7.04
CA ASP A 80 -14.70 2.22 -6.88
C ASP A 80 -14.33 2.31 -5.38
N ALA A 81 -15.32 2.64 -4.55
CA ALA A 81 -15.19 2.62 -3.10
C ALA A 81 -14.85 1.22 -2.55
N ILE A 82 -15.43 0.14 -3.11
CA ILE A 82 -15.12 -1.24 -2.70
C ILE A 82 -13.68 -1.60 -3.06
N MET A 83 -13.21 -1.22 -4.25
CA MET A 83 -11.84 -1.50 -4.67
C MET A 83 -10.82 -0.81 -3.77
N ASN A 84 -10.99 0.50 -3.51
CA ASN A 84 -10.09 1.27 -2.64
C ASN A 84 -10.10 0.72 -1.22
N LEU A 85 -11.29 0.42 -0.68
CA LEU A 85 -11.40 -0.21 0.64
C LEU A 85 -10.68 -1.56 0.71
N THR A 86 -10.79 -2.38 -0.34
CA THR A 86 -10.14 -3.70 -0.39
C THR A 86 -8.62 -3.57 -0.37
N ILE A 87 -8.06 -2.68 -1.19
CA ILE A 87 -6.61 -2.44 -1.24
C ILE A 87 -6.12 -1.92 0.11
N ASN A 88 -6.83 -0.98 0.71
CA ASN A 88 -6.48 -0.42 2.01
C ASN A 88 -6.49 -1.47 3.13
N LEU A 89 -7.48 -2.35 3.14
CA LEU A 89 -7.53 -3.45 4.10
C LEU A 89 -6.35 -4.41 3.91
N ILE A 90 -5.98 -4.74 2.68
CA ILE A 90 -4.79 -5.55 2.40
C ILE A 90 -3.54 -4.86 2.97
N CYS A 91 -3.35 -3.58 2.67
CA CYS A 91 -2.20 -2.80 3.16
C CYS A 91 -2.12 -2.75 4.69
N VAL A 92 -3.25 -2.47 5.36
CA VAL A 92 -3.32 -2.33 6.83
C VAL A 92 -3.24 -3.67 7.56
N ILE A 93 -3.64 -4.78 6.93
CA ILE A 93 -3.55 -6.12 7.53
C ILE A 93 -2.17 -6.74 7.28
N PHE A 94 -1.72 -6.77 6.02
CA PHE A 94 -0.45 -7.41 5.67
C PHE A 94 0.77 -6.60 6.12
N GLY A 95 0.66 -5.28 6.20
CA GLY A 95 1.75 -4.42 6.70
C GLY A 95 2.25 -4.85 8.09
N PRO A 96 1.38 -4.86 9.13
CA PRO A 96 1.71 -5.38 10.46
C PRO A 96 2.16 -6.83 10.46
N ILE A 97 1.54 -7.71 9.66
CA ILE A 97 1.96 -9.12 9.58
C ILE A 97 3.42 -9.24 9.12
N PHE A 98 3.81 -8.51 8.07
CA PHE A 98 5.18 -8.54 7.56
C PHE A 98 6.17 -7.94 8.56
N MET A 99 5.80 -6.88 9.26
CA MET A 99 6.65 -6.29 10.32
C MET A 99 6.83 -7.26 11.50
N ILE A 100 5.75 -7.88 11.98
CA ILE A 100 5.79 -8.82 13.12
C ILE A 100 6.58 -10.07 12.74
N TYR A 101 6.29 -10.66 11.58
CA TYR A 101 7.01 -11.84 11.09
C TYR A 101 8.49 -11.54 10.90
N GLY A 102 8.81 -10.44 10.20
CA GLY A 102 10.18 -10.01 9.99
C GLY A 102 10.91 -9.77 11.31
N TRP A 103 10.28 -9.11 12.29
CA TRP A 103 10.88 -8.87 13.60
C TRP A 103 11.19 -10.16 14.38
N ILE A 104 10.22 -11.08 14.46
CA ILE A 104 10.37 -12.34 15.19
C ILE A 104 11.45 -13.22 14.56
N SER A 105 11.54 -13.25 13.24
CA SER A 105 12.50 -14.08 12.51
C SER A 105 13.88 -13.43 12.34
N PHE A 106 13.99 -12.13 12.56
CA PHE A 106 15.27 -11.40 12.49
C PHE A 106 16.10 -11.52 13.77
N ILE A 107 15.46 -11.69 14.93
CA ILE A 107 16.10 -11.93 16.24
C ILE A 107 16.61 -13.37 16.32
#